data_AF-R0M6T4-F1
#
_entry.id   AF-R0M6T4-F1
#
_cell.length_a   1.000
_cell.length_b   1.000
_cell.length_c   1.000
_cell.angle_alpha   90.00
_cell.angle_beta   90.00
_cell.angle_gamma   90.00
#
_symmetry.space_group_name_H-M   'P 1'
#
loop_
_entity.id
_entity.type
_entity.pdbx_description
1 polymer ?
#
loop_
_entity_poly.entity_id
_entity_poly.type
_entity_poly.pdbx_seq_one_letter_code
_entity_poly.pdbx_strand_id
1 'polypeptide(L)'
;MENLKFNDVLKSYEEKDSETKYEIVEKPANELAVINNDVKRTTFLSVNKKDKAKVKMLKHLTYYILSSIPVNYVQGMSEVSSVFIVYYFSSDYDQFSVKPLDVSSKEDESMELKSLKSENKREFESFKEGVQDKIEKCRIVLINVFNRKFLPLVDDNFKLYKSNVEVFVEMMKKRNVNIEETSAYMFMGSVFTFFFRDVTTIEDAYKMFEIVLSCPLSTLFLLSVIYYDTISKKEQIEYVDDNLYQSVVLLEKEFIETQEKMKQKRSSFFSRNAILIGGAVGFAVAVVLYKINKRDPE
;
A
#
# COMPACT_ATOMS: atom_id res chain seq x y z
N MET A 1 16.96 -0.96 -22.55
CA MET A 1 15.52 -0.75 -22.34
C MET A 1 15.39 0.66 -21.82
N GLU A 2 14.60 1.52 -22.48
CA GLU A 2 14.30 2.84 -21.92
C GLU A 2 13.63 2.65 -20.56
N ASN A 3 14.08 3.39 -19.55
CA ASN A 3 13.41 3.41 -18.25
C ASN A 3 11.96 3.83 -18.50
N LEU A 4 11.01 3.04 -17.98
CA LEU A 4 9.62 3.46 -17.91
C LEU A 4 9.59 4.83 -17.21
N LYS A 5 8.59 5.65 -17.54
CA LYS A 5 8.39 6.92 -16.85
C LYS A 5 7.10 6.81 -16.08
N PHE A 6 7.10 7.30 -14.85
CA PHE A 6 5.92 7.37 -13.98
C PHE A 6 4.64 7.80 -14.73
N ASN A 7 4.72 8.84 -15.58
CA ASN A 7 3.59 9.32 -16.39
C ASN A 7 3.02 8.26 -17.35
N ASP A 8 3.87 7.44 -17.97
CA ASP A 8 3.43 6.41 -18.91
C ASP A 8 2.76 5.23 -18.19
N VAL A 9 3.24 4.90 -16.98
CA VAL A 9 2.60 3.90 -16.12
C VAL A 9 1.23 4.38 -15.66
N LEU A 10 1.12 5.66 -15.27
CA LEU A 10 -0.13 6.25 -14.81
C LEU A 10 -1.25 6.15 -15.84
N LYS A 11 -0.97 6.30 -17.14
CA LYS A 11 -1.99 6.23 -18.21
C LYS A 11 -2.84 4.96 -18.11
N SER A 12 -2.25 3.82 -17.74
CA SER A 12 -2.97 2.54 -17.56
C SER A 12 -3.95 2.50 -16.36
N TYR A 13 -3.89 3.51 -15.48
CA TYR A 13 -4.76 3.69 -14.32
C TYR A 13 -5.75 4.85 -14.51
N GLU A 14 -5.65 5.61 -15.61
CA GLU A 14 -6.50 6.79 -15.87
C GLU A 14 -7.85 6.43 -16.50
N GLU A 15 -8.01 5.19 -16.96
CA GLU A 15 -9.24 4.71 -17.61
C GLU A 15 -10.17 4.00 -16.63
N LYS A 16 -11.47 4.22 -16.79
CA LYS A 16 -12.50 3.47 -16.06
C LYS A 16 -12.57 2.04 -16.60
N ASP A 17 -12.51 1.10 -15.68
CA ASP A 17 -12.82 -0.31 -15.92
C ASP A 17 -14.34 -0.55 -15.83
N SER A 18 -14.87 -1.48 -16.63
CA SER A 18 -16.28 -1.86 -16.64
C SER A 18 -16.75 -2.56 -15.35
N GLU A 19 -15.86 -3.22 -14.62
CA GLU A 19 -16.20 -4.00 -13.42
C GLU A 19 -16.14 -3.18 -12.13
N THR A 20 -15.40 -2.07 -12.15
CA THR A 20 -15.18 -1.20 -11.00
C THR A 20 -16.24 -0.10 -10.90
N LYS A 21 -16.73 0.14 -9.68
CA LYS A 21 -17.59 1.28 -9.36
C LYS A 21 -16.75 2.55 -9.21
N TYR A 22 -17.18 3.63 -9.85
CA TYR A 22 -16.52 4.95 -9.79
C TYR A 22 -17.43 6.04 -9.23
N GLU A 23 -18.66 5.70 -8.85
CA GLU A 23 -19.60 6.69 -8.33
C GLU A 23 -19.09 7.29 -7.02
N ILE A 24 -19.44 8.56 -6.80
CA ILE A 24 -19.19 9.24 -5.54
C ILE A 24 -20.03 8.57 -4.46
N VAL A 25 -19.41 8.22 -3.33
CA VAL A 25 -20.11 7.66 -2.18
C VAL A 25 -19.95 8.56 -0.95
N GLU A 26 -20.95 8.52 -0.09
CA GLU A 26 -20.85 9.07 1.25
C GLU A 26 -20.29 8.01 2.20
N LYS A 27 -19.14 8.32 2.81
CA LYS A 27 -18.48 7.40 3.76
C LYS A 27 -19.04 7.56 5.18
N PRO A 28 -19.06 6.47 5.96
CA PRO A 28 -19.52 6.54 7.34
C PRO A 28 -18.60 7.42 8.21
N ALA A 29 -19.18 8.01 9.26
CA ALA A 29 -18.52 9.04 10.06
C ALA A 29 -17.20 8.58 10.73
N ASN A 30 -17.13 7.31 11.12
CA ASN A 30 -15.92 6.69 11.67
C ASN A 30 -14.78 6.63 10.63
N GLU A 31 -15.08 6.21 9.41
CA GLU A 31 -14.10 6.17 8.32
C GLU A 31 -13.61 7.58 7.97
N LEU A 32 -14.53 8.56 7.88
CA LEU A 32 -14.18 9.96 7.68
C LEU A 32 -13.26 10.51 8.79
N ALA A 33 -13.44 10.07 10.03
CA ALA A 33 -12.56 10.47 11.14
C ALA A 33 -11.16 9.88 10.99
N VAL A 34 -11.04 8.62 10.56
CA VAL A 34 -9.75 7.97 10.29
C VAL A 34 -9.04 8.68 9.14
N ILE A 35 -9.72 8.91 8.00
CA ILE A 35 -9.15 9.62 6.85
C ILE A 35 -8.61 10.99 7.28
N ASN A 36 -9.41 11.76 8.03
CA ASN A 36 -9.00 13.07 8.52
C ASN A 36 -7.74 13.01 9.40
N ASN A 37 -7.66 12.05 10.32
CA ASN A 37 -6.50 11.90 11.20
C ASN A 37 -5.24 11.48 10.44
N ASP A 38 -5.38 10.63 9.43
CA ASP A 38 -4.26 10.17 8.61
C ASP A 38 -3.77 11.28 7.68
N VAL A 39 -4.67 11.97 6.98
CA VAL A 39 -4.32 13.10 6.10
C VAL A 39 -3.64 14.25 6.87
N LYS A 40 -4.04 14.51 8.12
CA LYS A 40 -3.37 15.50 8.98
C LYS A 40 -1.90 15.14 9.22
N ARG A 41 -1.59 13.85 9.36
CA ARG A 41 -0.23 13.34 9.63
C ARG A 41 0.59 13.09 8.37
N THR A 42 -0.07 12.94 7.22
CA THR A 42 0.59 12.75 5.92
C THR A 42 1.51 13.92 5.57
N THR A 43 2.72 13.58 5.16
CA THR A 43 3.71 14.50 4.59
C THR A 43 3.56 14.53 3.08
N PHE A 44 3.84 15.67 2.45
CA PHE A 44 3.88 15.83 0.99
C PHE A 44 5.34 16.05 0.59
N LEU A 45 6.00 15.02 0.07
CA LEU A 45 7.37 15.14 -0.42
C LEU A 45 7.43 16.20 -1.53
N SER A 46 8.55 16.93 -1.63
CA SER A 46 8.78 18.13 -2.47
C SER A 46 8.03 19.41 -2.09
N VAL A 47 7.09 19.38 -1.15
CA VAL A 47 6.44 20.60 -0.66
C VAL A 47 7.21 21.14 0.54
N ASN A 48 7.67 22.39 0.44
CA ASN A 48 8.35 23.05 1.56
C ASN A 48 7.40 23.09 2.78
N LYS A 49 7.81 22.48 3.90
CA LYS A 49 7.00 22.44 5.13
C LYS A 49 6.66 23.83 5.68
N LYS A 50 7.44 24.87 5.30
CA LYS A 50 7.17 26.27 5.65
C LYS A 50 6.05 26.89 4.81
N ASP A 51 5.74 26.32 3.65
CA ASP A 51 4.58 26.70 2.85
C ASP A 51 3.31 26.07 3.42
N LYS A 52 2.88 26.59 4.58
CA LYS A 52 1.71 26.09 5.31
C LYS A 52 0.43 26.15 4.46
N ALA A 53 0.33 27.13 3.56
CA ALA A 53 -0.84 27.33 2.71
C ALA A 53 -0.96 26.20 1.66
N LYS A 54 0.13 25.90 0.94
CA LYS A 54 0.17 24.77 0.00
C LYS A 54 -0.08 23.44 0.68
N VAL A 55 0.60 23.18 1.80
CA VAL A 55 0.41 21.95 2.58
C VAL A 55 -1.06 21.80 3.00
N LYS A 56 -1.68 22.88 3.49
CA LYS A 56 -3.09 22.88 3.89
C LYS A 56 -4.01 22.61 2.70
N MET A 57 -3.80 23.28 1.57
CA MET A 57 -4.60 23.09 0.36
C MET A 57 -4.54 21.64 -0.13
N LEU A 58 -3.34 21.07 -0.25
CA LEU A 58 -3.15 19.70 -0.70
C LEU A 58 -3.74 18.68 0.29
N LYS A 59 -3.66 18.94 1.61
CA LYS A 59 -4.36 18.12 2.62
C LYS A 59 -5.88 18.16 2.45
N HIS A 60 -6.47 19.33 2.25
CA HIS A 60 -7.92 19.45 2.00
C HIS A 60 -8.33 18.70 0.74
N LEU A 61 -7.54 18.82 -0.33
CA LEU A 61 -7.79 18.10 -1.57
C LEU A 61 -7.69 16.58 -1.39
N THR A 62 -6.67 16.12 -0.67
CA THR A 62 -6.48 14.70 -0.34
C THR A 62 -7.66 14.14 0.45
N TYR A 63 -8.10 14.85 1.50
CA TYR A 63 -9.27 14.48 2.28
C TYR A 63 -10.53 14.46 1.42
N TYR A 64 -10.77 15.50 0.62
CA TYR A 64 -11.92 15.60 -0.27
C TYR A 64 -12.00 14.40 -1.22
N ILE A 65 -10.91 14.09 -1.91
CA ILE A 65 -10.84 12.95 -2.84
C ILE A 65 -11.06 11.63 -2.09
N LEU A 66 -10.29 11.34 -1.04
CA LEU A 66 -10.40 10.08 -0.29
C LEU A 66 -11.77 9.89 0.37
N SER A 67 -12.39 10.97 0.83
CA SER A 67 -13.71 10.93 1.48
C SER A 67 -14.85 10.55 0.52
N SER A 68 -14.58 10.58 -0.78
CA SER A 68 -15.60 10.55 -1.83
C SER A 68 -15.53 9.32 -2.73
N ILE A 69 -14.41 8.58 -2.74
CA ILE A 69 -14.23 7.38 -3.57
C ILE A 69 -14.93 6.15 -2.96
N PRO A 70 -15.41 5.20 -3.79
CA PRO A 70 -16.15 4.01 -3.33
C PRO A 70 -15.28 2.95 -2.63
N VAL A 71 -13.96 3.14 -2.60
CA VAL A 71 -13.01 2.20 -1.97
C VAL A 71 -13.00 2.41 -0.46
N ASN A 72 -13.20 1.34 0.33
CA ASN A 72 -13.07 1.38 1.79
C ASN A 72 -11.66 1.81 2.20
N TYR A 73 -11.59 2.80 3.08
CA TYR A 73 -10.33 3.37 3.51
C TYR A 73 -9.56 2.42 4.44
N VAL A 74 -8.28 2.27 4.17
CA VAL A 74 -7.32 1.57 5.03
C VAL A 74 -6.14 2.49 5.30
N GLN A 75 -5.64 2.47 6.54
CA GLN A 75 -4.49 3.27 6.96
C GLN A 75 -3.28 3.02 6.03
N GLY A 76 -2.62 4.11 5.62
CA GLY A 76 -1.54 4.10 4.61
C GLY A 76 -2.00 4.63 3.25
N MET A 77 -3.29 4.53 2.93
CA MET A 77 -3.84 5.05 1.67
C MET A 77 -3.65 6.57 1.53
N SER A 78 -3.61 7.35 2.61
CA SER A 78 -3.38 8.80 2.51
C SER A 78 -1.96 9.15 2.03
N GLU A 79 -0.97 8.35 2.42
CA GLU A 79 0.42 8.53 1.98
C GLU A 79 0.58 8.10 0.53
N VAL A 80 -0.05 6.98 0.14
CA VAL A 80 -0.14 6.59 -1.27
C VAL A 80 -0.81 7.68 -2.09
N SER A 81 -1.93 8.23 -1.64
CA SER A 81 -2.61 9.35 -2.32
C SER A 81 -1.74 10.60 -2.43
N SER A 82 -0.93 10.91 -1.42
CA SER A 82 -0.13 12.13 -1.40
C SER A 82 0.80 12.24 -2.61
N VAL A 83 1.34 11.13 -3.10
CA VAL A 83 2.22 11.09 -4.29
C VAL A 83 1.45 11.55 -5.54
N PHE A 84 0.24 11.05 -5.74
CA PHE A 84 -0.62 11.47 -6.86
C PHE A 84 -1.11 12.92 -6.69
N ILE A 85 -1.39 13.34 -5.46
CA ILE A 85 -1.84 14.70 -5.18
C ILE A 85 -0.72 15.71 -5.50
N VAL A 86 0.52 15.42 -5.09
CA VAL A 86 1.67 16.23 -5.49
C VAL A 86 1.81 16.25 -7.01
N TYR A 87 1.75 15.08 -7.65
CA TYR A 87 1.91 14.94 -9.10
C TYR A 87 0.89 15.78 -9.90
N TYR A 88 -0.40 15.68 -9.56
CA TYR A 88 -1.45 16.33 -10.34
C TYR A 88 -1.64 17.81 -10.02
N PHE A 89 -1.44 18.23 -8.77
CA PHE A 89 -1.95 19.52 -8.29
C PHE A 89 -0.90 20.47 -7.70
N SER A 90 0.33 20.00 -7.42
CA SER A 90 1.35 20.85 -6.78
C SER A 90 1.66 22.10 -7.60
N SER A 91 1.83 21.94 -8.92
CA SER A 91 2.11 23.05 -9.84
C SER A 91 0.89 23.94 -10.09
N ASP A 92 -0.33 23.37 -10.11
CA ASP A 92 -1.56 24.15 -10.24
C ASP A 92 -1.75 25.08 -9.05
N TYR A 93 -1.43 24.61 -7.84
CA TYR A 93 -1.48 25.45 -6.65
C TYR A 93 -0.47 26.60 -6.73
N ASP A 94 0.76 26.34 -7.20
CA ASP A 94 1.76 27.40 -7.38
C ASP A 94 1.24 28.49 -8.32
N GLN A 95 0.61 28.11 -9.43
CA GLN A 95 0.00 29.06 -10.37
C GLN A 95 -1.23 29.78 -9.80
N PHE A 96 -2.03 29.09 -8.98
CA PHE A 96 -3.18 29.67 -8.31
C PHE A 96 -2.75 30.72 -7.27
N SER A 97 -1.75 30.41 -6.44
CA SER A 97 -1.26 31.26 -5.34
C SER A 97 -0.55 32.53 -5.81
N VAL A 98 0.05 32.53 -7.01
CA VAL A 98 0.70 33.71 -7.61
C VAL A 98 -0.33 34.74 -8.10
N LYS A 99 -1.61 34.35 -8.28
CA LYS A 99 -2.68 35.33 -8.51
C LYS A 99 -2.93 36.07 -7.20
N PRO A 100 -2.92 37.42 -7.19
CA PRO A 100 -3.13 38.16 -5.95
C PRO A 100 -4.54 37.87 -5.42
N LEU A 101 -4.58 37.02 -4.40
CA LEU A 101 -5.73 36.87 -3.53
C LEU A 101 -5.61 37.96 -2.47
N ASP A 102 -6.48 38.94 -2.57
CA ASP A 102 -6.55 40.10 -1.69
C ASP A 102 -7.13 39.66 -0.33
N VAL A 103 -6.34 38.96 0.49
CA VAL A 103 -6.76 38.53 1.84
C VAL A 103 -5.59 38.55 2.80
N SER A 104 -5.57 39.56 3.68
CA SER A 104 -4.78 39.54 4.91
C SER A 104 -5.34 38.46 5.84
N SER A 105 -4.55 37.47 6.24
CA SER A 105 -4.98 36.54 7.29
C SER A 105 -3.88 36.31 8.33
N LYS A 106 -4.26 36.48 9.60
CA LYS A 106 -3.49 36.10 10.78
C LYS A 106 -3.66 34.59 11.02
N GLU A 107 -2.57 33.91 11.34
CA GLU A 107 -2.50 32.47 11.58
C GLU A 107 -3.27 32.06 12.85
N ASP A 108 -4.01 30.93 12.76
CA ASP A 108 -4.51 30.15 13.90
C ASP A 108 -4.17 28.68 13.66
N GLU A 109 -3.54 28.02 14.64
CA GLU A 109 -2.92 26.69 14.55
C GLU A 109 -3.86 25.49 14.80
N SER A 110 -5.18 25.62 14.60
CA SER A 110 -6.10 24.47 14.69
C SER A 110 -6.63 24.08 13.30
N MET A 111 -6.08 23.02 12.72
CA MET A 111 -6.52 22.47 11.44
C MET A 111 -7.54 21.35 11.68
N GLU A 112 -8.82 21.70 11.78
CA GLU A 112 -9.91 20.75 11.54
C GLU A 112 -10.29 20.77 10.07
N LEU A 113 -9.97 19.71 9.31
CA LEU A 113 -10.33 19.69 7.88
C LEU A 113 -11.85 19.69 7.66
N LYS A 114 -12.64 19.28 8.66
CA LYS A 114 -14.10 19.31 8.64
C LYS A 114 -14.69 20.72 8.87
N SER A 115 -13.93 21.66 9.44
CA SER A 115 -14.39 23.03 9.74
C SER A 115 -13.45 24.06 9.12
N LEU A 116 -13.50 24.17 7.80
CA LEU A 116 -12.86 25.28 7.09
C LEU A 116 -13.49 26.61 7.55
N LYS A 117 -12.68 27.52 8.10
CA LYS A 117 -13.08 28.94 8.26
C LYS A 117 -13.59 29.47 6.91
N SER A 118 -14.57 30.38 6.92
CA SER A 118 -15.27 30.86 5.70
C SER A 118 -14.34 31.31 4.57
N GLU A 119 -13.26 32.03 4.88
CA GLU A 119 -12.27 32.51 3.91
C GLU A 119 -11.49 31.36 3.26
N ASN A 120 -10.98 30.42 4.08
CA ASN A 120 -10.28 29.23 3.60
C ASN A 120 -11.21 28.31 2.78
N LYS A 121 -12.51 28.28 3.12
CA LYS A 121 -13.51 27.52 2.37
C LYS A 121 -13.66 28.08 0.96
N ARG A 122 -13.77 29.40 0.82
CA ARG A 122 -13.92 30.05 -0.49
C ARG A 122 -12.69 29.82 -1.38
N GLU A 123 -11.50 29.95 -0.80
CA GLU A 123 -10.24 29.70 -1.52
C GLU A 123 -10.14 28.25 -2.00
N PHE A 124 -10.44 27.29 -1.11
CA PHE A 124 -10.46 25.87 -1.47
C PHE A 124 -11.47 25.57 -2.58
N GLU A 125 -12.70 26.07 -2.46
CA GLU A 125 -13.73 25.86 -3.49
C GLU A 125 -13.32 26.47 -4.84
N SER A 126 -12.73 27.67 -4.85
CA SER A 126 -12.24 28.30 -6.08
C SER A 126 -11.09 27.51 -6.71
N PHE A 127 -10.13 27.03 -5.91
CA PHE A 127 -9.06 26.18 -6.41
C PHE A 127 -9.63 24.87 -6.99
N LYS A 128 -10.52 24.21 -6.24
CA LYS A 128 -11.18 22.95 -6.61
C LYS A 128 -11.93 23.07 -7.94
N GLU A 129 -12.72 24.13 -8.11
CA GLU A 129 -13.43 24.42 -9.37
C GLU A 129 -12.45 24.55 -10.55
N GLY A 130 -11.30 25.21 -10.33
CA GLY A 130 -10.28 25.39 -11.36
C GLY A 130 -9.55 24.12 -11.79
N VAL A 131 -9.60 23.05 -10.99
CA VAL A 131 -8.89 21.79 -11.26
C VAL A 131 -9.82 20.56 -11.27
N GLN A 132 -11.12 20.77 -11.47
CA GLN A 132 -12.15 19.72 -11.34
C GLN A 132 -11.91 18.52 -12.27
N ASP A 133 -11.45 18.73 -13.50
CA ASP A 133 -11.14 17.64 -14.44
C ASP A 133 -9.99 16.76 -13.94
N LYS A 134 -8.95 17.38 -13.37
CA LYS A 134 -7.83 16.67 -12.74
C LYS A 134 -8.25 15.94 -11.47
N ILE A 135 -9.21 16.48 -10.73
CA ILE A 135 -9.81 15.81 -9.57
C ILE A 135 -10.48 14.50 -9.98
N GLU A 136 -11.35 14.53 -11.00
CA GLU A 136 -12.02 13.31 -11.49
C GLU A 136 -10.98 12.29 -11.98
N LYS A 137 -9.99 12.77 -12.73
CA LYS A 137 -8.88 11.92 -13.20
C LYS A 137 -8.11 11.28 -12.05
N CYS A 138 -7.74 12.07 -11.03
CA CYS A 138 -7.03 11.59 -9.85
C CYS A 138 -7.89 10.58 -9.05
N ARG A 139 -9.20 10.79 -8.95
CA ARG A 139 -10.12 9.83 -8.33
C ARG A 139 -10.09 8.48 -9.04
N ILE A 140 -10.21 8.47 -10.37
CA ILE A 140 -10.15 7.25 -11.19
C ILE A 140 -8.83 6.52 -10.93
N VAL A 141 -7.71 7.24 -10.98
CA VAL A 141 -6.39 6.68 -10.70
C VAL A 141 -6.32 6.06 -9.31
N LEU A 142 -6.74 6.78 -8.27
CA LEU A 142 -6.69 6.25 -6.90
C LEU A 142 -7.59 5.03 -6.72
N ILE A 143 -8.80 5.03 -7.29
CA ILE A 143 -9.69 3.86 -7.26
C ILE A 143 -9.00 2.65 -7.91
N ASN A 144 -8.45 2.83 -9.11
CA ASN A 144 -7.74 1.77 -9.82
C ASN A 144 -6.49 1.28 -9.06
N VAL A 145 -5.69 2.20 -8.54
CA VAL A 145 -4.48 1.88 -7.77
C VAL A 145 -4.86 1.09 -6.51
N PHE A 146 -5.86 1.54 -5.76
CA PHE A 146 -6.25 0.85 -4.54
C PHE A 146 -6.83 -0.53 -4.83
N ASN A 147 -7.73 -0.66 -5.81
CA ASN A 147 -8.32 -1.95 -6.17
C ASN A 147 -7.28 -2.95 -6.70
N ARG A 148 -6.30 -2.50 -7.49
CA ARG A 148 -5.32 -3.38 -8.14
C ARG A 148 -4.10 -3.67 -7.26
N LYS A 149 -3.70 -2.73 -6.39
CA LYS A 149 -2.40 -2.78 -5.70
C LYS A 149 -2.49 -2.76 -4.18
N PHE A 150 -3.57 -2.23 -3.60
CA PHE A 150 -3.70 -2.08 -2.16
C PHE A 150 -4.65 -3.10 -1.54
N LEU A 151 -5.92 -3.11 -2.00
CA LEU A 151 -6.97 -3.98 -1.47
C LEU A 151 -6.61 -5.48 -1.49
N PRO A 152 -6.00 -6.03 -2.56
CA PRO A 152 -5.66 -7.45 -2.59
C PRO A 152 -4.70 -7.89 -1.47
N LEU A 153 -3.94 -6.97 -0.88
CA LEU A 153 -3.02 -7.25 0.23
C LEU A 153 -3.72 -7.25 1.60
N VAL A 154 -4.87 -6.59 1.73
CA VAL A 154 -5.62 -6.45 2.99
C VAL A 154 -6.84 -7.36 3.04
N ASP A 155 -7.41 -7.69 1.87
CA ASP A 155 -8.54 -8.60 1.73
C ASP A 155 -8.24 -10.00 2.27
N ASP A 156 -9.31 -10.74 2.61
CA ASP A 156 -9.24 -12.08 3.22
C ASP A 156 -8.30 -12.11 4.44
N ASN A 157 -8.43 -11.11 5.33
CA ASN A 157 -7.62 -10.98 6.56
C ASN A 157 -6.10 -11.04 6.28
N PHE A 158 -5.64 -10.24 5.32
CA PHE A 158 -4.25 -10.10 4.92
C PHE A 158 -3.61 -11.39 4.36
N LYS A 159 -4.40 -12.30 3.78
CA LYS A 159 -3.90 -13.61 3.32
C LYS A 159 -2.78 -13.51 2.29
N LEU A 160 -2.95 -12.67 1.26
CA LEU A 160 -1.93 -12.49 0.24
C LEU A 160 -0.66 -11.85 0.81
N TYR A 161 -0.83 -10.84 1.67
CA TYR A 161 0.28 -10.21 2.38
C TYR A 161 1.07 -11.23 3.20
N LYS A 162 0.39 -12.01 4.06
CA LYS A 162 1.02 -13.04 4.89
C LYS A 162 1.76 -14.08 4.04
N SER A 163 1.12 -14.57 2.97
CA SER A 163 1.75 -15.53 2.06
C SER A 163 3.02 -14.99 1.41
N ASN A 164 3.06 -13.71 1.06
CA ASN A 164 4.24 -13.10 0.46
C ASN A 164 5.33 -12.76 1.49
N VAL A 165 4.95 -12.41 2.73
CA VAL A 165 5.88 -12.28 3.86
C VAL A 165 6.61 -13.60 4.11
N GLU A 166 5.91 -14.74 4.09
CA GLU A 166 6.54 -16.06 4.25
C GLU A 166 7.62 -16.31 3.17
N VAL A 167 7.33 -15.96 1.91
CA VAL A 167 8.30 -16.11 0.81
C VAL A 167 9.49 -15.16 1.00
N PHE A 168 9.24 -13.91 1.37
CA PHE A 168 10.27 -12.93 1.71
C PHE A 168 11.20 -13.45 2.81
N VAL A 169 10.66 -13.95 3.92
CA VAL A 169 11.44 -14.51 5.03
C VAL A 169 12.31 -15.67 4.56
N GLU A 170 11.78 -16.58 3.74
CA GLU A 170 12.57 -17.70 3.18
C GLU A 170 13.65 -17.24 2.20
N MET A 171 13.42 -16.20 1.41
CA MET A 171 14.46 -15.58 0.58
C MET A 171 15.57 -14.97 1.43
N MET A 172 15.23 -14.33 2.55
CA MET A 172 16.21 -13.74 3.47
C MET A 172 17.04 -14.81 4.20
N LYS A 173 16.44 -15.95 4.57
CA LYS A 173 17.18 -17.09 5.13
C LYS A 173 18.29 -17.60 4.20
N LYS A 174 18.04 -17.67 2.89
CA LYS A 174 19.06 -18.04 1.89
C LYS A 174 20.23 -17.06 1.84
N ARG A 175 20.02 -15.82 2.30
CA ARG A 175 21.03 -14.76 2.43
C ARG A 175 21.68 -14.75 3.81
N ASN A 176 21.49 -15.80 4.62
CA ASN A 176 21.93 -15.91 6.01
C ASN A 176 21.34 -14.83 6.94
N VAL A 177 20.19 -14.25 6.57
CA VAL A 177 19.45 -13.31 7.40
C VAL A 177 18.28 -14.04 8.04
N ASN A 178 18.34 -14.23 9.35
CA ASN A 178 17.28 -14.89 10.10
C ASN A 178 16.30 -13.86 10.65
N ILE A 179 15.15 -13.71 9.98
CA ILE A 179 14.08 -12.80 10.40
C ILE A 179 13.04 -13.63 11.15
N GLU A 180 12.77 -13.28 12.40
CA GLU A 180 11.61 -13.85 13.11
C GLU A 180 10.33 -13.45 12.38
N GLU A 181 9.39 -14.37 12.22
CA GLU A 181 8.16 -14.14 11.46
C GLU A 181 7.34 -12.95 11.99
N THR A 182 7.29 -12.77 13.32
CA THR A 182 6.68 -11.62 13.98
C THR A 182 7.40 -10.31 13.66
N SER A 183 8.73 -10.35 13.53
CA SER A 183 9.54 -9.19 13.17
C SER A 183 9.38 -8.81 11.69
N ALA A 184 9.06 -9.76 10.80
CA ALA A 184 8.82 -9.48 9.39
C ALA A 184 7.62 -8.53 9.16
N TYR A 185 6.69 -8.44 10.11
CA TYR A 185 5.59 -7.47 10.05
C TYR A 185 6.05 -6.02 10.28
N MET A 186 7.30 -5.77 10.68
CA MET A 186 7.84 -4.39 10.75
C MET A 186 7.85 -3.71 9.36
N PHE A 187 7.94 -4.49 8.28
CA PHE A 187 7.90 -4.01 6.90
C PHE A 187 6.49 -3.67 6.41
N MET A 188 5.45 -3.94 7.20
CA MET A 188 4.05 -3.65 6.87
C MET A 188 3.84 -2.15 6.57
N GLY A 189 4.53 -1.27 7.32
CA GLY A 189 4.48 0.18 7.09
C GLY A 189 5.07 0.60 5.74
N SER A 190 6.19 0.00 5.34
CA SER A 190 6.82 0.22 4.03
C SER A 190 5.92 -0.30 2.91
N VAL A 191 5.42 -1.54 3.03
CA VAL A 191 4.57 -2.18 2.01
C VAL A 191 3.26 -1.41 1.80
N PHE A 192 2.54 -1.02 2.87
CA PHE A 192 1.26 -0.30 2.73
C PHE A 192 1.39 1.20 2.46
N THR A 193 2.61 1.71 2.33
CA THR A 193 2.84 3.06 1.83
C THR A 193 3.58 3.07 0.51
N PHE A 194 3.74 1.90 -0.14
CA PHE A 194 4.55 1.73 -1.34
C PHE A 194 5.95 2.35 -1.19
N PHE A 195 6.55 2.13 -0.02
CA PHE A 195 7.86 2.64 0.39
C PHE A 195 7.96 4.17 0.47
N PHE A 196 6.83 4.89 0.42
CA PHE A 196 6.81 6.35 0.57
C PHE A 196 7.43 6.82 1.89
N ARG A 197 7.22 6.07 2.98
CA ARG A 197 7.82 6.38 4.29
C ARG A 197 9.32 6.14 4.36
N ASP A 198 9.86 5.38 3.42
CA ASP A 198 11.24 4.95 3.43
C ASP A 198 12.12 5.86 2.55
N VAL A 199 11.55 6.72 1.70
CA VAL A 199 12.30 7.59 0.78
C VAL A 199 12.27 9.06 1.21
N THR A 200 13.32 9.81 0.87
CA THR A 200 13.46 11.22 1.25
C THR A 200 12.97 12.23 0.22
N THR A 201 12.91 11.86 -1.06
CA THR A 201 12.60 12.76 -2.18
C THR A 201 11.33 12.33 -2.92
N ILE A 202 10.66 13.27 -3.60
CA ILE A 202 9.49 12.91 -4.42
C ILE A 202 9.91 12.13 -5.66
N GLU A 203 11.11 12.40 -6.18
CA GLU A 203 11.69 11.74 -7.34
C GLU A 203 11.89 10.25 -7.07
N ASP A 204 12.44 9.92 -5.90
CA ASP A 204 12.59 8.54 -5.44
C ASP A 204 11.23 7.87 -5.17
N ALA A 205 10.26 8.61 -4.62
CA ALA A 205 8.90 8.13 -4.47
C ALA A 205 8.26 7.78 -5.82
N TYR A 206 8.46 8.61 -6.85
CA TYR A 206 7.97 8.31 -8.20
C TYR A 206 8.62 7.06 -8.79
N LYS A 207 9.93 6.86 -8.60
CA LYS A 207 10.61 5.63 -9.03
C LYS A 207 10.06 4.39 -8.34
N MET A 208 9.84 4.45 -7.02
CA MET A 208 9.21 3.36 -6.27
C MET A 208 7.80 3.05 -6.80
N PHE A 209 6.99 4.09 -6.99
CA PHE A 209 5.61 3.93 -7.45
C PHE A 209 5.56 3.41 -8.88
N GLU A 210 6.44 3.86 -9.77
CA GLU A 210 6.53 3.37 -11.14
C GLU A 210 6.69 1.84 -11.18
N ILE A 211 7.60 1.31 -10.36
CA ILE A 211 7.86 -0.12 -10.28
C ILE A 211 6.70 -0.87 -9.63
N VAL A 212 6.17 -0.37 -8.51
CA VAL A 212 5.02 -0.98 -7.82
C VAL A 212 3.78 -1.04 -8.73
N LEU A 213 3.52 0.04 -9.48
CA LEU A 213 2.36 0.12 -10.37
C LEU A 213 2.54 -0.75 -11.62
N SER A 214 3.76 -0.91 -12.12
CA SER A 214 4.05 -1.69 -13.34
C SER A 214 4.15 -3.20 -13.10
N CYS A 215 4.56 -3.63 -11.90
CA CYS A 215 4.90 -5.03 -11.63
C CYS A 215 3.87 -5.76 -10.76
N PRO A 216 3.88 -7.09 -10.65
CA PRO A 216 2.98 -7.84 -9.76
C PRO A 216 3.11 -7.45 -8.28
N LEU A 217 2.12 -7.82 -7.46
CA LEU A 217 2.10 -7.50 -6.02
C LEU A 217 3.28 -8.07 -5.22
N SER A 218 3.92 -9.13 -5.72
CA SER A 218 5.17 -9.67 -5.14
C SER A 218 6.29 -8.64 -5.10
N THR A 219 6.28 -7.64 -6.00
CA THR A 219 7.30 -6.60 -6.09
C THR A 219 7.47 -5.81 -4.79
N LEU A 220 6.42 -5.55 -4.03
CA LEU A 220 6.53 -4.88 -2.72
C LEU A 220 7.41 -5.67 -1.73
N PHE A 221 7.41 -6.99 -1.84
CA PHE A 221 8.22 -7.88 -1.01
C PHE A 221 9.64 -8.03 -1.58
N LEU A 222 9.80 -7.96 -2.90
CA LEU A 222 11.12 -7.86 -3.53
C LEU A 222 11.84 -6.57 -3.17
N LEU A 223 11.13 -5.44 -3.11
CA LEU A 223 11.67 -4.18 -2.59
C LEU A 223 12.08 -4.33 -1.11
N SER A 224 11.34 -5.11 -0.33
CA SER A 224 11.73 -5.43 1.06
C SER A 224 13.03 -6.25 1.12
N VAL A 225 13.29 -7.14 0.14
CA VAL A 225 14.57 -7.85 0.01
C VAL A 225 15.70 -6.89 -0.34
N ILE A 226 15.48 -6.01 -1.33
CA ILE A 226 16.50 -5.07 -1.84
C ILE A 226 16.90 -4.07 -0.75
N TYR A 227 15.92 -3.49 -0.05
CA TYR A 227 16.13 -2.44 0.95
C TYR A 227 16.13 -2.96 2.39
N TYR A 228 16.32 -4.27 2.58
CA TYR A 228 16.25 -4.89 3.91
C TYR A 228 17.17 -4.21 4.92
N ASP A 229 18.45 -4.01 4.58
CA ASP A 229 19.44 -3.46 5.51
C ASP A 229 19.11 -2.01 5.91
N THR A 230 18.62 -1.20 4.97
CA THR A 230 18.23 0.19 5.21
C THR A 230 17.00 0.26 6.12
N ILE A 231 15.94 -0.47 5.76
CA ILE A 231 14.66 -0.42 6.49
C ILE A 231 14.78 -1.08 7.87
N SER A 232 15.52 -2.18 7.98
CA SER A 232 15.73 -2.86 9.27
C SER A 232 16.49 -1.99 10.28
N LYS A 233 17.38 -1.10 9.80
CA LYS A 233 18.07 -0.09 10.61
C LYS A 233 17.24 1.18 10.86
N LYS A 234 16.02 1.25 10.30
CA LYS A 234 15.16 2.44 10.32
C LYS A 234 15.82 3.67 9.66
N GLU A 235 16.68 3.41 8.70
CA GLU A 235 17.31 4.45 7.87
C GLU A 235 16.38 4.78 6.68
N GLN A 236 16.56 5.97 6.12
CA GLN A 236 15.86 6.36 4.90
C GLN A 236 16.69 5.96 3.67
N ILE A 237 16.02 5.59 2.61
CA ILE A 237 16.56 5.39 1.27
C ILE A 237 16.82 6.78 0.68
N GLU A 238 18.08 7.17 0.66
CA GLU A 238 18.53 8.48 0.15
C GLU A 238 18.50 8.56 -1.38
N TYR A 239 18.61 7.41 -2.06
CA TYR A 239 18.61 7.32 -3.52
C TYR A 239 18.06 5.98 -3.98
N VAL A 240 17.09 6.02 -4.90
CA VAL A 240 16.55 4.85 -5.58
C VAL A 240 17.31 4.62 -6.88
N ASP A 241 17.96 3.45 -6.98
CA ASP A 241 18.79 3.06 -8.13
C ASP A 241 17.98 3.13 -9.44
N ASP A 242 18.55 3.76 -10.46
CA ASP A 242 17.94 3.86 -11.79
C ASP A 242 17.73 2.48 -12.45
N ASN A 243 18.43 1.44 -11.98
CA ASN A 243 18.31 0.05 -12.41
C ASN A 243 17.42 -0.81 -11.49
N LEU A 244 16.65 -0.20 -10.58
CA LEU A 244 15.84 -0.93 -9.61
C LEU A 244 14.86 -1.91 -10.29
N TYR A 245 14.31 -1.56 -11.46
CA TYR A 245 13.45 -2.46 -12.24
C TYR A 245 14.16 -3.77 -12.60
N GLN A 246 15.40 -3.70 -13.08
CA GLN A 246 16.23 -4.86 -13.42
C GLN A 246 16.51 -5.71 -12.17
N SER A 247 16.83 -5.07 -11.04
CA SER A 247 17.02 -5.78 -9.77
C SER A 247 15.76 -6.54 -9.33
N VAL A 248 14.59 -5.92 -9.47
CA VAL A 248 13.29 -6.56 -9.18
C VAL A 248 13.05 -7.75 -10.11
N VAL A 249 13.26 -7.62 -11.41
CA VAL A 249 13.07 -8.71 -12.39
C VAL A 249 13.98 -9.90 -12.08
N LEU A 250 15.25 -9.65 -11.71
CA LEU A 250 16.19 -10.72 -11.34
C LEU A 250 15.72 -11.47 -10.09
N LEU A 251 15.19 -10.76 -9.10
CA LEU A 251 14.67 -11.36 -7.86
C LEU A 251 13.32 -12.05 -8.05
N GLU A 252 12.52 -11.65 -9.04
CA GLU A 252 11.21 -12.25 -9.30
C GLU A 252 11.31 -13.74 -9.61
N LYS A 253 12.31 -14.15 -10.39
CA LYS A 253 12.59 -15.56 -10.64
C LYS A 253 12.86 -16.31 -9.34
N GLU A 254 13.69 -15.76 -8.46
CA GLU A 254 13.99 -16.36 -7.16
C GLU A 254 12.73 -16.43 -6.27
N PHE A 255 11.88 -15.42 -6.30
CA PHE A 255 10.63 -15.38 -5.56
C PHE A 255 9.69 -16.50 -5.99
N ILE A 256 9.47 -16.66 -7.29
CA ILE A 256 8.63 -17.73 -7.85
C ILE A 256 9.19 -19.10 -7.46
N GLU A 257 10.49 -19.32 -7.64
CA GLU A 257 11.13 -20.59 -7.25
C GLU A 257 11.02 -20.87 -5.75
N THR A 258 11.11 -19.84 -4.92
CA THR A 258 10.97 -19.97 -3.46
C THR A 258 9.53 -20.33 -3.10
N GLN A 259 8.56 -19.62 -3.68
CA GLN A 259 7.14 -19.87 -3.47
C GLN A 259 6.75 -21.32 -3.87
N GLU A 260 7.21 -21.79 -5.03
CA GLU A 260 6.93 -23.16 -5.49
C GLU A 260 7.58 -24.23 -4.60
N LYS A 261 8.83 -24.03 -4.18
CA LYS A 261 9.50 -24.94 -3.22
C LYS A 261 8.74 -25.02 -1.89
N MET A 262 8.18 -23.90 -1.42
CA MET A 262 7.38 -23.86 -0.18
C MET A 262 6.04 -24.58 -0.34
N LYS A 263 5.36 -24.44 -1.49
CA LYS A 263 4.13 -25.18 -1.80
C LYS A 263 4.37 -26.70 -1.82
N GLN A 264 5.46 -27.15 -2.46
CA GLN A 264 5.85 -28.57 -2.50
C GLN A 264 6.19 -29.15 -1.12
N LYS A 265 6.86 -28.37 -0.26
CA LYS A 265 7.13 -28.79 1.13
C LYS A 265 5.83 -28.94 1.92
N ARG A 266 4.88 -28.02 1.78
CA ARG A 266 3.57 -28.11 2.46
C ARG A 266 2.77 -29.33 1.99
N SER A 267 2.69 -29.60 0.68
CA SER A 267 1.94 -30.75 0.17
C SER A 267 2.53 -32.11 0.58
N SER A 268 3.87 -32.24 0.59
CA SER A 268 4.55 -33.46 1.06
C SER A 268 4.48 -33.68 2.57
N PHE A 269 4.35 -32.62 3.37
CA PHE A 269 4.20 -32.73 4.82
C PHE A 269 2.77 -33.14 5.21
N PHE A 270 1.74 -32.64 4.51
CA PHE A 270 0.36 -33.06 4.72
C PHE A 270 0.13 -34.53 4.37
N SER A 271 0.79 -35.07 3.33
CA SER A 271 0.69 -36.51 3.01
C SER A 271 1.39 -37.39 4.05
N ARG A 272 2.56 -36.96 4.59
CA ARG A 272 3.25 -37.69 5.68
C ARG A 272 2.47 -37.67 7.00
N ASN A 273 1.87 -36.54 7.37
CA ASN A 273 1.08 -36.43 8.61
C ASN A 273 -0.27 -37.14 8.51
N ALA A 274 -0.90 -37.19 7.33
CA ALA A 274 -2.10 -37.99 7.10
C ALA A 274 -1.82 -39.50 7.26
N ILE A 275 -0.65 -39.98 6.83
CA ILE A 275 -0.23 -41.38 7.02
C ILE A 275 0.05 -41.68 8.50
N LEU A 276 0.65 -40.75 9.25
CA LEU A 276 0.92 -40.93 10.68
C LEU A 276 -0.34 -40.87 11.55
N ILE A 277 -1.28 -39.96 11.25
CA ILE A 277 -2.56 -39.86 11.96
C ILE A 277 -3.50 -41.01 11.58
N GLY A 278 -3.55 -41.38 10.29
CA GLY A 278 -4.30 -42.55 9.82
C GLY A 278 -3.75 -43.88 10.38
N GLY A 279 -2.43 -44.00 10.53
CA GLY A 279 -1.79 -45.14 11.15
C GLY A 279 -2.05 -45.26 12.66
N ALA A 280 -2.03 -44.15 13.40
CA ALA A 280 -2.27 -44.16 14.84
C ALA A 280 -3.75 -44.39 15.18
N VAL A 281 -4.69 -43.80 14.42
CA VAL A 281 -6.13 -44.02 14.62
C VAL A 281 -6.53 -45.44 14.18
N GLY A 282 -5.98 -45.94 13.07
CA GLY A 282 -6.21 -47.32 12.61
C GLY A 282 -5.72 -48.38 13.60
N PHE A 283 -4.57 -48.16 14.24
CA PHE A 283 -4.03 -49.09 15.24
C PHE A 283 -4.85 -49.06 16.54
N ALA A 284 -5.28 -47.89 17.00
CA ALA A 284 -6.12 -47.76 18.19
C ALA A 284 -7.50 -48.42 18.02
N VAL A 285 -8.14 -48.22 16.85
CA VAL A 285 -9.44 -48.85 16.53
C VAL A 285 -9.30 -50.37 16.39
N ALA A 286 -8.22 -50.87 15.78
CA ALA A 286 -7.95 -52.31 15.68
C ALA A 286 -7.70 -52.97 17.05
N VAL A 287 -6.97 -52.32 17.96
CA VAL A 287 -6.73 -52.82 19.32
C VAL A 287 -8.01 -52.84 20.16
N VAL A 288 -8.88 -51.84 19.99
CA VAL A 288 -10.19 -51.78 20.66
C VAL A 288 -11.14 -52.85 20.11
N LEU A 289 -11.24 -53.02 18.79
CA LEU A 289 -12.06 -54.06 18.18
C LEU A 289 -11.54 -55.47 18.50
N TYR A 290 -10.22 -55.69 18.55
CA TYR A 290 -9.64 -56.97 18.96
C TYR A 290 -9.92 -57.29 20.45
N LYS A 291 -9.97 -56.28 21.33
CA LYS A 291 -10.35 -56.46 22.74
C LYS A 291 -11.85 -56.72 22.94
N ILE A 292 -12.70 -56.18 22.06
CA ILE A 292 -14.16 -56.40 22.12
C ILE A 292 -14.51 -57.79 21.56
N ASN A 293 -13.91 -58.22 20.44
CA ASN A 293 -14.17 -59.55 19.87
C ASN A 293 -13.55 -60.74 20.63
N LYS A 294 -12.73 -60.49 21.66
CA LYS A 294 -12.14 -61.55 22.50
C LYS A 294 -12.82 -61.69 23.87
N ARG A 295 -13.83 -60.86 24.16
CA ARG A 295 -14.74 -61.03 25.29
C ARG A 295 -16.06 -61.56 24.75
N ASP A 296 -16.06 -62.86 24.49
CA ASP A 296 -17.19 -63.79 24.57
C ASP A 296 -16.69 -65.13 24.02
N PRO A 297 -16.21 -65.99 24.92
CA PRO A 297 -16.87 -67.28 25.04
C PRO A 297 -17.09 -67.63 26.51
N GLU A 298 -18.33 -67.49 26.96
CA GLU A 298 -18.99 -68.34 27.97
C GLU A 298 -20.52 -68.12 27.90
#